data_AF-A0A7V0LS76-F1
#
_entry.id   AF-A0A7V0LS76-F1
#
_cell.length_a   1.000
_cell.length_b   1.000
_cell.length_c   1.000
_cell.angle_alpha   90.00
_cell.angle_beta   90.00
_cell.angle_gamma   90.00
#
_symmetry.space_group_name_H-M   'P 1'
#
loop_
_entity.id
_entity.type
_entity.pdbx_description
1 polymer ?
#
loop_
_entity_poly.entity_id
_entity_poly.type
_entity_poly.pdbx_seq_one_letter_code
_entity_poly.pdbx_strand_id
1 'polypeptide(L)'
;MRFLGGHGRWGLISGELQLGIGEKGIGASVVDHLTDGDALALDHRSTPPLVGRRIGLEEMVLEMLGHSGGLNPGHGGHMHMFSPQHLAVSSGIVGSSGPLAAGFA
;
A
#
# COMPACT_ATOMS: atom_id res chain seq x y z
N MET A 1 20.50 1.25 12.68
CA MET A 1 20.98 1.11 11.29
C MET A 1 20.28 2.18 10.47
N ARG A 2 20.94 3.30 10.16
CA ARG A 2 20.37 4.37 9.32
C ARG A 2 20.69 4.03 7.86
N PHE A 3 19.68 3.63 7.08
CA PHE A 3 19.83 3.58 5.63
C PHE A 3 19.88 5.02 5.10
N LEU A 4 21.08 5.51 4.79
CA LEU A 4 21.27 6.69 3.96
C LEU A 4 21.07 6.25 2.50
N GLY A 5 19.85 6.38 1.99
CA GLY A 5 19.47 5.97 0.63
C GLY A 5 18.15 6.61 0.24
N GLY A 6 18.12 7.95 0.28
CA GLY A 6 16.91 8.73 0.12
C GLY A 6 16.38 8.75 -1.30
N HIS A 7 15.12 8.34 -1.51
CA HIS A 7 14.35 8.73 -2.69
C HIS A 7 13.09 9.47 -2.25
N GLY A 8 13.31 10.78 -2.12
CA GLY A 8 12.38 11.83 -1.72
C GLY A 8 13.23 13.06 -1.43
N ARG A 9 12.76 14.28 -1.69
CA ARG A 9 13.60 15.51 -1.62
C ARG A 9 14.38 15.71 -0.30
N TRP A 10 13.95 15.03 0.78
CA TRP A 10 14.54 15.08 2.12
C TRP A 10 15.20 13.76 2.56
N GLY A 11 15.18 12.72 1.71
CA GLY A 11 15.73 11.40 2.00
C GLY A 11 15.08 10.64 3.16
N LEU A 12 13.85 11.00 3.51
CA LEU A 12 13.09 10.40 4.62
C LEU A 12 12.47 9.05 4.24
N ILE A 13 12.09 8.90 2.97
CA ILE A 13 11.58 7.64 2.42
C ILE A 13 12.77 6.92 1.76
N SER A 14 13.03 5.71 2.23
CA SER A 14 14.07 4.84 1.70
C SER A 14 13.49 3.95 0.61
N GLY A 15 14.25 3.72 -0.47
CA GLY A 15 13.85 2.82 -1.55
C GLY A 15 12.99 3.50 -2.61
N GLU A 16 11.77 3.01 -2.83
CA GLU A 16 10.93 3.38 -3.97
C GLU A 16 9.62 4.04 -3.55
N LEU A 17 9.11 4.97 -4.36
CA LEU A 17 7.82 5.64 -4.14
C LEU A 17 7.09 5.87 -5.47
N GLN A 18 6.11 5.02 -5.76
CA GLN A 18 5.32 5.08 -6.99
C GLN A 18 3.96 5.72 -6.73
N LEU A 19 3.84 6.99 -7.11
CA LEU A 19 2.65 7.78 -6.86
C LEU A 19 1.54 7.43 -7.85
N GLY A 20 0.31 7.25 -7.35
CA GLY A 20 -0.90 7.09 -8.17
C GLY A 20 -1.44 8.42 -8.74
N ILE A 21 -0.56 9.33 -9.17
CA ILE A 21 -0.97 10.63 -9.69
C ILE A 21 -1.70 10.46 -11.02
N GLY A 22 -2.99 10.83 -11.03
CA GLY A 22 -3.85 10.70 -12.20
C GLY A 22 -4.80 9.49 -12.13
N GLU A 23 -4.55 8.55 -11.23
CA GLU A 23 -5.25 7.26 -11.16
C GLU A 23 -6.29 7.19 -10.02
N LYS A 24 -6.37 8.24 -9.20
CA LYS A 24 -7.20 8.27 -7.98
C LYS A 24 -8.68 7.99 -8.24
N GLY A 25 -9.20 8.44 -9.39
CA GLY A 25 -10.58 8.21 -9.77
C GLY A 25 -10.92 6.72 -9.89
N ILE A 26 -9.99 5.92 -10.44
CA ILE A 26 -10.15 4.48 -10.60
C ILE A 26 -10.18 3.79 -9.24
N GLY A 27 -9.21 4.10 -8.38
CA GLY A 27 -9.16 3.53 -7.03
C GLY A 27 -10.40 3.87 -6.21
N ALA A 28 -10.83 5.14 -6.24
CA ALA A 28 -12.02 5.59 -5.53
C ALA A 28 -13.29 4.91 -6.05
N SER A 29 -13.50 4.86 -7.37
CA SER A 29 -14.71 4.27 -7.94
C SER A 29 -14.82 2.77 -7.68
N VAL A 30 -13.71 2.03 -7.77
CA VAL A 30 -13.71 0.59 -7.49
C VAL A 30 -14.02 0.35 -6.02
N VAL A 31 -13.35 1.05 -5.10
CA VAL A 31 -13.50 0.82 -3.66
C VAL A 31 -14.88 1.23 -3.14
N ASP A 32 -15.53 2.24 -3.74
CA ASP A 32 -16.89 2.67 -3.40
C ASP A 32 -17.96 1.56 -3.59
N HIS A 33 -17.67 0.57 -4.45
CA HIS A 33 -18.55 -0.56 -4.69
C HIS A 33 -18.23 -1.79 -3.83
N LEU A 34 -17.20 -1.74 -2.98
CA LEU A 34 -16.79 -2.85 -2.13
C LEU A 34 -17.44 -2.77 -0.75
N THR A 35 -17.66 -3.93 -0.14
CA THR A 35 -18.14 -4.12 1.22
C THR A 35 -17.01 -4.59 2.14
N ASP A 36 -17.23 -4.61 3.46
CA ASP A 36 -16.21 -4.97 4.46
C ASP A 36 -15.67 -6.40 4.31
N GLY A 37 -16.37 -7.29 3.59
CA GLY A 37 -15.93 -8.65 3.31
C GLY A 37 -15.08 -8.82 2.04
N ASP A 38 -14.98 -7.80 1.19
CA ASP A 38 -14.29 -7.92 -0.09
C ASP A 38 -12.76 -7.76 0.06
N ALA A 39 -11.99 -8.56 -0.65
CA ALA A 39 -10.53 -8.48 -0.59
C ALA A 39 -9.96 -7.52 -1.65
N LEU A 40 -8.83 -6.89 -1.31
CA LEU A 40 -8.04 -6.04 -2.22
C LEU A 40 -6.64 -6.64 -2.41
N ALA A 41 -6.38 -7.18 -3.61
CA ALA A 41 -5.05 -7.56 -4.04
C ALA A 41 -4.51 -6.49 -5.01
N LEU A 42 -3.54 -5.71 -4.54
CA LEU A 42 -3.07 -4.49 -5.20
C LEU A 42 -1.62 -4.63 -5.69
N ASP A 43 -1.24 -3.78 -6.63
CA ASP A 43 0.13 -3.67 -7.13
C ASP A 43 0.95 -2.63 -6.33
N HIS A 44 2.09 -2.23 -6.88
CA HIS A 44 3.01 -1.26 -6.28
C HIS A 44 2.48 0.19 -6.25
N ARG A 45 1.32 0.50 -6.84
CA ARG A 45 0.64 1.82 -6.78
C ARG A 45 -0.60 1.76 -5.88
N SER A 46 -0.48 1.03 -4.77
CA SER A 46 -1.60 0.68 -3.88
C SER A 46 -2.16 1.84 -3.06
N THR A 47 -1.47 2.98 -2.94
CA THR A 47 -1.87 4.05 -2.02
C THR A 47 -3.32 4.57 -2.26
N PRO A 48 -3.75 4.95 -3.48
CA PRO A 48 -5.11 5.46 -3.68
C PRO A 48 -6.24 4.50 -3.26
N PRO A 49 -6.26 3.20 -3.67
CA PRO A 49 -7.29 2.27 -3.21
C PRO A 49 -7.20 1.97 -1.70
N LEU A 50 -6.01 1.92 -1.09
CA LEU A 50 -5.88 1.73 0.37
C LEU A 50 -6.48 2.91 1.16
N VAL A 51 -6.28 4.14 0.69
CA VAL A 51 -6.93 5.34 1.26
C VAL A 51 -8.45 5.29 1.07
N GLY A 52 -8.91 4.87 -0.12
CA GLY A 52 -10.34 4.63 -0.37
C GLY A 52 -10.96 3.60 0.59
N ARG A 53 -10.19 2.57 0.95
CA ARG A 53 -10.56 1.50 1.90
C ARG A 53 -10.51 1.97 3.36
N ARG A 54 -10.16 3.24 3.60
CA ARG A 54 -10.05 3.87 4.92
C ARG A 54 -9.01 3.22 5.83
N ILE A 55 -7.95 2.69 5.24
CA ILE A 55 -6.78 2.25 6.00
C ILE A 55 -6.07 3.48 6.58
N GLY A 56 -5.59 3.35 7.82
CA GLY A 56 -5.03 4.45 8.60
C GLY A 56 -3.87 5.16 7.90
N LEU A 57 -4.06 6.44 7.61
CA LEU A 57 -3.08 7.27 6.90
C LEU A 57 -1.77 7.43 7.69
N GLU A 58 -1.87 7.52 9.01
CA GLU A 58 -0.69 7.65 9.87
C GLU A 58 0.17 6.38 9.78
N GLU A 59 -0.45 5.22 9.95
CA GLU A 59 0.21 3.92 9.87
C GLU A 59 0.80 3.66 8.47
N MET A 60 0.09 4.06 7.41
CA MET A 60 0.62 4.00 6.03
C MET A 60 1.85 4.88 5.86
N VAL A 61 1.84 6.11 6.36
CA VAL A 61 3.00 7.01 6.28
C VAL A 61 4.16 6.51 7.14
N LEU A 62 3.88 6.04 8.35
CA LEU A 62 4.89 5.41 9.23
C LEU A 62 5.52 4.19 8.57
N GLU A 63 4.73 3.38 7.84
CA GLU A 63 5.23 2.25 7.07
C GLU A 63 6.18 2.69 5.96
N MET A 64 5.81 3.72 5.18
CA MET A 64 6.68 4.29 4.14
C MET A 64 8.00 4.85 4.71
N LEU A 65 7.99 5.30 5.96
CA LEU A 65 9.16 5.81 6.67
C LEU A 65 10.00 4.71 7.36
N GLY A 66 9.56 3.45 7.29
CA GLY A 66 10.23 2.33 7.97
C GLY A 66 10.13 2.39 9.49
N HIS A 67 9.09 3.02 10.02
CA HIS A 67 8.86 3.17 11.46
C HIS A 67 8.12 1.95 12.02
N SER A 68 8.44 1.55 13.26
CA SER A 68 7.84 0.36 13.91
C SER A 68 6.34 0.46 14.18
N GLY A 69 5.80 1.68 14.16
CA GLY A 69 4.35 1.97 14.22
C GLY A 69 3.64 1.92 12.86
N GLY A 70 4.33 1.50 11.79
CA GLY A 70 3.71 1.27 10.49
C GLY A 70 2.80 0.04 10.48
N LEU A 71 2.05 -0.13 9.39
CA LEU A 71 1.16 -1.28 9.17
C LEU A 71 1.88 -2.64 9.28
N ASN A 72 3.14 -2.69 8.90
CA ASN A 72 4.00 -3.87 8.80
C ASN A 72 5.32 -3.68 9.57
N PRO A 73 5.25 -3.11 10.78
CA PRO A 73 6.36 -2.54 11.54
C PRO A 73 7.52 -1.89 10.76
N GLY A 74 7.24 -1.25 9.62
CA GLY A 74 8.24 -0.59 8.79
C GLY A 74 9.08 -1.52 7.91
N HIS A 75 8.71 -2.80 7.81
CA HIS A 75 9.44 -3.79 7.01
C HIS A 75 8.99 -3.86 5.55
N GLY A 76 7.77 -3.44 5.24
CA GLY A 76 7.20 -3.54 3.91
C GLY A 76 7.47 -2.33 3.03
N GLY A 77 7.42 -1.14 3.63
CA GLY A 77 7.53 0.14 2.92
C GLY A 77 6.38 0.37 1.95
N HIS A 78 6.56 1.30 1.00
CA HIS A 78 5.50 1.74 0.08
C HIS A 78 4.86 0.60 -0.74
N MET A 79 5.65 -0.39 -1.17
CA MET A 79 5.18 -1.42 -2.11
C MET A 79 4.54 -2.64 -1.42
N HIS A 80 4.72 -2.84 -0.12
CA HIS A 80 4.29 -4.04 0.60
C HIS A 80 3.50 -3.70 1.86
N MET A 81 2.34 -3.06 1.67
CA MET A 81 1.40 -2.80 2.76
C MET A 81 0.44 -3.97 2.91
N PHE A 82 0.21 -4.38 4.15
CA PHE A 82 -0.76 -5.42 4.48
C PHE A 82 -1.68 -4.93 5.59
N SER A 83 -2.99 -5.12 5.41
CA SER A 83 -3.98 -4.89 6.44
C SER A 83 -4.94 -6.08 6.48
N PRO A 84 -4.67 -7.08 7.35
CA PRO A 84 -5.57 -8.22 7.53
C PRO A 84 -7.01 -7.81 7.84
N GLN A 85 -7.16 -6.75 8.65
CA GLN A 85 -8.45 -6.23 9.10
C GLN A 85 -9.32 -5.74 7.95
N HIS A 86 -8.71 -5.28 6.85
CA HIS A 86 -9.39 -4.76 5.68
C HIS A 86 -9.33 -5.71 4.47
N LEU A 87 -8.79 -6.92 4.67
CA LEU A 87 -8.49 -7.90 3.62
C LEU A 87 -7.70 -7.30 2.46
N ALA A 88 -6.72 -6.43 2.78
CA ALA A 88 -5.98 -5.67 1.78
C ALA A 88 -4.49 -6.00 1.81
N VAL A 89 -3.90 -6.17 0.63
CA VAL A 89 -2.48 -6.47 0.44
C VAL A 89 -1.95 -5.84 -0.85
N SER A 90 -0.72 -5.32 -0.81
CA SER A 90 -0.01 -4.87 -2.01
C SER A 90 1.26 -5.67 -2.28
N SER A 91 1.64 -5.75 -3.54
CA SER A 91 2.86 -6.43 -3.97
C SER A 91 3.66 -5.60 -4.98
N GLY A 92 4.98 -5.56 -4.79
CA GLY A 92 5.92 -5.03 -5.78
C GLY A 92 6.17 -5.94 -6.97
N ILE A 93 5.78 -7.22 -6.91
CA ILE A 93 6.04 -8.20 -7.97
C ILE A 93 5.00 -8.07 -9.07
N VAL A 94 5.43 -7.65 -10.25
CA VAL A 94 4.57 -7.48 -11.43
C VAL A 94 3.81 -8.77 -11.74
N GLY A 95 2.49 -8.67 -11.88
CA GLY A 95 1.60 -9.80 -12.19
C GLY A 95 1.21 -10.66 -10.99
N SER A 96 1.81 -10.48 -9.81
CA SER A 96 1.49 -11.30 -8.62
C SER A 96 0.13 -11.02 -7.98
N SER A 97 -0.42 -9.81 -8.16
CA SER A 97 -1.73 -9.44 -7.59
C SER A 97 -2.90 -10.24 -8.18
N GLY A 98 -2.80 -10.69 -9.44
CA GLY A 98 -3.85 -11.49 -10.09
C GLY A 98 -4.04 -12.86 -9.42
N PRO A 99 -3.00 -13.71 -9.33
CA PRO A 99 -3.07 -14.97 -8.59
C PRO A 99 -3.44 -14.80 -7.12
N LEU A 100 -2.98 -13.71 -6.48
CA LEU A 100 -3.34 -13.40 -5.10
C LEU A 100 -4.84 -13.09 -4.94
N ALA A 101 -5.42 -12.32 -5.87
CA ALA A 101 -6.86 -12.09 -5.91
C ALA A 101 -7.64 -13.41 -6.08
N ALA A 102 -7.17 -14.30 -6.94
CA ALA A 102 -7.79 -15.61 -7.15
C ALA A 102 -7.72 -16.50 -5.90
N GLY A 103 -6.71 -16.32 -5.04
CA GLY A 103 -6.63 -17.02 -3.76
C GLY A 103 -7.53 -16.43 -2.66
N PHE A 104 -7.97 -15.18 -2.80
CA PHE A 104 -8.96 -14.57 -1.89
C PHE A 104 -10.40 -14.96 -2.22
N ALA A 105 -10.69 -15.29 -3.48
CA ALA A 105 -12.02 -15.63 -3.99
C ALA A 105 -12.42 -17.09 -3.68
#